data_AF-A0A9X2JKW6-F1
#
_entry.id   AF-A0A9X2JKW6-F1
#
_cell.length_a   1.000
_cell.length_b   1.000
_cell.length_c   1.000
_cell.angle_alpha   90.00
_cell.angle_beta   90.00
_cell.angle_gamma   90.00
#
_symmetry.space_group_name_H-M   'P 1'
#
loop_
_entity.id
_entity.type
_entity.pdbx_description
1 polymer ?
#
loop_
_entity_poly.entity_id
_entity_poly.type
_entity_poly.pdbx_seq_one_letter_code
_entity_poly.pdbx_strand_id
1 'polypeptide(L)'
;MLLTGTHDAGQIGNQTPESRQQVFPALPPGDKYQLVLDGAEHSAFSDRALPGDRQTRNPNHHRAILAVTTAFWDTYLKGDQQARAWLESDEVQKVLEVGDAWQRK
;
A
#
# COMPACT_ATOMS: atom_id res chain seq x y z
N MET A 1 -2.62 0.49 -8.75
CA MET A 1 -1.99 0.49 -7.41
C MET A 1 -3.06 0.75 -6.38
N LEU A 2 -3.18 -0.12 -5.38
CA LEU A 2 -4.02 0.06 -4.19
C LEU A 2 -3.10 0.11 -2.97
N LEU A 3 -3.40 1.00 -2.02
CA LEU A 3 -2.72 1.10 -0.75
C LEU A 3 -3.78 1.08 0.35
N THR A 4 -3.60 0.26 1.37
CA THR A 4 -4.52 0.16 2.53
C THR A 4 -3.76 -0.36 3.74
N GLY A 5 -4.36 -0.25 4.93
CA GLY A 5 -3.82 -0.80 6.16
C GLY A 5 -4.71 -1.86 6.78
N THR A 6 -4.17 -2.65 7.72
CA THR A 6 -4.97 -3.61 8.51
C THR A 6 -5.91 -2.94 9.51
N HIS A 7 -5.72 -1.64 9.77
CA HIS A 7 -6.56 -0.81 10.64
C HIS A 7 -7.13 0.44 9.91
N ASP A 8 -7.08 0.47 8.58
CA ASP A 8 -7.59 1.59 7.77
C ASP A 8 -9.13 1.55 7.65
N ALA A 9 -9.81 1.90 8.74
CA ALA A 9 -11.24 2.20 8.73
C ALA A 9 -11.50 3.63 8.25
N GLY A 10 -12.57 3.82 7.49
CA GLY A 10 -12.99 5.16 7.05
C GLY A 10 -13.42 6.03 8.24
N GLN A 11 -12.91 7.26 8.29
CA GLN A 11 -13.36 8.26 9.27
C GLN A 11 -14.78 8.76 9.00
N ILE A 12 -15.22 8.63 7.74
CA ILE A 12 -16.55 9.01 7.26
C ILE A 12 -17.13 7.82 6.49
N GLY A 13 -18.38 7.47 6.77
CA GLY A 13 -19.07 6.33 6.17
C GLY A 13 -18.70 4.99 6.83
N ASN A 14 -18.95 3.89 6.11
CA ASN A 14 -18.87 2.53 6.65
C ASN A 14 -17.76 1.69 6.00
N GLN A 15 -16.69 2.33 5.53
CA GLN A 15 -15.54 1.60 4.97
C GLN A 15 -14.74 0.94 6.09
N THR A 16 -14.49 -0.36 5.96
CA THR A 16 -13.70 -1.14 6.91
C THR A 16 -12.36 -1.56 6.27
N PRO A 17 -11.35 -1.96 7.07
CA PRO A 17 -10.11 -2.51 6.52
C PRO A 17 -10.37 -3.66 5.54
N GLU A 18 -11.36 -4.52 5.85
CA GLU A 18 -11.74 -5.66 5.00
C GLU A 18 -12.37 -5.19 3.68
N SER A 19 -13.28 -4.21 3.72
CA SER A 19 -13.93 -3.72 2.49
C SER A 19 -12.93 -3.09 1.52
N ARG A 20 -11.86 -2.45 2.02
CA ARG A 20 -10.77 -1.93 1.18
C ARG A 20 -9.99 -3.04 0.48
N GLN A 21 -9.74 -4.14 1.17
CA GLN A 21 -8.99 -5.27 0.60
C GLN A 21 -9.82 -6.08 -0.42
N GLN A 22 -11.15 -5.96 -0.43
CA GLN A 22 -12.01 -6.62 -1.43
C GLN A 22 -11.83 -6.08 -2.85
N VAL A 23 -11.26 -4.88 -3.02
CA VAL A 23 -11.08 -4.26 -4.34
C VAL A 23 -10.09 -5.06 -5.19
N PHE A 24 -8.94 -5.45 -4.65
CA PHE A 24 -7.89 -6.14 -5.39
C PHE A 24 -8.31 -7.48 -6.00
N PRO A 25 -8.92 -8.44 -5.27
CA PRO A 25 -9.38 -9.68 -5.87
C PRO A 25 -10.44 -9.46 -6.96
N ALA A 26 -11.23 -8.38 -6.88
CA ALA A 26 -12.26 -8.05 -7.88
C ALA A 26 -11.70 -7.44 -9.19
N LEU A 27 -10.45 -6.96 -9.22
CA LEU A 27 -9.86 -6.39 -10.43
C LEU A 27 -9.54 -7.48 -11.48
N PRO A 28 -9.51 -7.16 -12.79
CA PRO A 28 -9.00 -8.07 -13.80
C PRO A 28 -7.49 -8.36 -13.58
N PRO A 29 -6.97 -9.45 -14.15
CA PRO A 29 -5.53 -9.74 -14.12
C PRO A 29 -4.71 -8.69 -14.90
N GLY A 30 -3.41 -8.69 -14.63
CA GLY A 30 -2.36 -7.83 -15.19
C GLY A 30 -2.21 -6.52 -14.44
N ASP A 31 -0.99 -6.06 -14.22
CA ASP A 31 -0.65 -4.68 -13.84
C ASP A 31 -1.48 -4.13 -12.65
N LYS A 32 -1.95 -5.02 -11.76
CA LYS A 32 -2.62 -4.66 -10.51
C LYS A 32 -1.69 -4.98 -9.35
N TYR A 33 -1.56 -4.02 -8.46
CA TYR A 33 -0.73 -4.10 -7.27
C TYR A 33 -1.50 -3.64 -6.06
N GLN A 34 -1.27 -4.28 -4.92
CA GLN A 34 -1.79 -3.87 -3.62
C GLN A 34 -0.68 -3.97 -2.56
N LEU A 35 -0.51 -2.90 -1.80
CA LEU A 35 0.21 -2.89 -0.54
C LEU A 35 -0.80 -2.83 0.61
N VAL A 36 -0.73 -3.80 1.53
CA VAL A 36 -1.43 -3.78 2.82
C VAL A 36 -0.39 -3.59 3.91
N LEU A 37 -0.46 -2.46 4.61
CA LEU A 37 0.45 -2.14 5.69
C LEU A 37 -0.09 -2.66 7.03
N ASP A 38 0.73 -3.39 7.77
CA ASP A 38 0.33 -3.87 9.09
C ASP A 38 0.28 -2.75 10.13
N GLY A 39 -0.73 -2.76 10.99
CA GLY A 39 -1.00 -1.72 11.98
C GLY A 39 -1.36 -0.34 11.39
N ALA A 40 -1.38 -0.17 10.06
CA ALA A 40 -1.66 1.14 9.46
C ALA A 40 -3.13 1.53 9.63
N GLU A 41 -3.35 2.68 10.26
CA GLU A 41 -4.63 3.40 10.30
C GLU A 41 -4.77 4.32 9.08
N HIS A 42 -5.96 4.93 8.94
CA HIS A 42 -6.26 5.85 7.83
C HIS A 42 -5.25 7.00 7.69
N SER A 43 -4.71 7.47 8.82
CA SER A 43 -3.76 8.58 8.89
C SER A 43 -2.37 8.24 8.33
N ALA A 44 -2.00 6.95 8.28
CA ALA A 44 -0.67 6.50 7.84
C ALA A 44 -0.32 6.97 6.42
N PHE A 45 -1.32 7.11 5.55
CA PHE A 45 -1.15 7.56 4.15
C PHE A 45 -0.91 9.06 4.02
N SER A 46 -1.12 9.83 5.09
CA SER A 46 -0.78 11.26 5.16
C SER A 46 0.57 11.53 5.85
N ASP A 47 1.26 10.46 6.29
CA ASP A 47 2.48 10.50 7.12
C ASP A 47 2.38 11.40 8.37
N ARG A 48 1.17 11.57 8.90
CA ARG A 48 0.88 12.44 10.02
C ARG A 48 -0.17 11.77 10.91
N ALA A 49 0.03 11.86 12.22
CA ALA A 49 -1.00 11.45 13.17
C ALA A 49 -2.24 12.35 13.08
N LEU A 50 -3.42 11.76 13.22
CA LEU A 50 -4.69 12.48 13.32
C LEU A 50 -5.30 12.30 14.73
N PRO A 51 -6.09 13.26 15.22
CA PRO A 51 -6.88 13.05 16.42
C PRO A 51 -7.78 11.81 16.28
N GLY A 52 -7.66 10.86 17.20
CA GLY A 52 -8.44 9.61 17.19
C GLY A 52 -7.66 8.38 16.74
N ASP A 53 -6.43 8.54 16.26
CA ASP A 53 -5.51 7.43 16.00
C ASP A 53 -5.26 6.63 17.27
N ARG A 54 -5.24 5.30 17.14
CA ARG A 54 -5.03 4.36 18.25
C ARG A 54 -3.70 3.63 18.10
N GLN A 55 -3.12 3.63 16.91
CA GLN A 55 -1.86 2.96 16.64
C GLN A 55 -0.68 3.92 16.80
N THR A 56 0.46 3.37 17.22
CA THR A 56 1.70 4.16 17.21
C THR A 56 2.14 4.35 15.77
N ARG A 57 2.48 5.59 15.38
CA ARG A 57 3.01 5.87 14.04
C ARG A 57 4.22 4.98 13.75
N ASN A 58 4.15 4.24 12.66
CA ASN A 58 5.27 3.49 12.12
C ASN A 58 5.92 4.29 10.97
N PRO A 59 7.17 4.78 11.13
CA PRO A 59 7.85 5.53 10.08
C PRO A 59 8.15 4.69 8.83
N ASN A 60 8.18 3.35 8.93
CA ASN A 60 8.43 2.50 7.78
C ASN A 60 7.24 2.47 6.80
N HIS A 61 6.01 2.73 7.27
CA HIS A 61 4.83 2.86 6.38
C HIS A 61 5.06 3.88 5.28
N HIS A 62 5.54 5.09 5.63
CA HIS A 62 5.79 6.13 4.63
C HIS A 62 6.93 5.76 3.67
N ARG A 63 8.01 5.14 4.18
CA ARG A 63 9.12 4.66 3.35
C ARG A 63 8.65 3.61 2.34
N ALA A 64 7.82 2.65 2.76
CA ALA A 64 7.25 1.63 1.88
C ALA A 64 6.34 2.25 0.82
N ILE A 65 5.43 3.16 1.22
CA ILE A 65 4.53 3.88 0.30
C ILE A 65 5.34 4.60 -0.77
N LEU A 66 6.33 5.41 -0.38
CA LEU A 66 7.16 6.17 -1.32
C LEU A 66 7.84 5.25 -2.35
N ALA A 67 8.42 4.14 -1.91
CA ALA A 67 9.10 3.21 -2.80
C ALA A 67 8.13 2.61 -3.84
N VAL A 68 6.99 2.05 -3.39
CA VAL A 68 6.06 1.36 -4.30
C VAL A 68 5.31 2.32 -5.21
N THR A 69 4.91 3.50 -4.74
CA THR A 69 4.19 4.48 -5.58
C THR A 69 5.10 5.11 -6.61
N THR A 70 6.36 5.39 -6.25
CA THR A 70 7.33 5.97 -7.18
C THR A 70 7.66 4.96 -8.28
N ALA A 71 7.95 3.70 -7.93
CA ALA A 71 8.18 2.66 -8.93
C ALA A 71 6.96 2.45 -9.85
N PHE A 72 5.75 2.53 -9.31
CA PHE A 72 4.52 2.47 -10.12
C PHE A 72 4.44 3.64 -11.11
N TRP A 73 4.66 4.87 -10.65
CA TRP A 73 4.64 6.02 -11.56
C TRP A 73 5.78 5.99 -12.58
N ASP A 74 6.99 5.60 -12.20
CA ASP A 74 8.10 5.44 -13.14
C ASP A 74 7.78 4.40 -14.22
N THR A 75 7.15 3.28 -13.85
CA THR A 75 6.67 2.27 -14.80
C THR A 75 5.68 2.84 -15.81
N TYR A 76 4.62 3.51 -15.34
CA TYR A 76 3.49 3.88 -16.20
C TYR A 76 3.58 5.26 -16.85
N LEU A 77 4.32 6.19 -16.24
CA LEU A 77 4.46 7.56 -16.74
C LEU A 77 5.76 7.77 -17.52
N LYS A 78 6.82 7.02 -17.18
CA LYS A 78 8.13 7.12 -17.86
C LYS A 78 8.46 5.88 -18.69
N GLY A 79 7.68 4.81 -18.60
CA GLY A 79 7.96 3.56 -19.29
C GLY A 79 9.20 2.83 -18.73
N ASP A 80 9.55 3.07 -17.47
CA ASP A 80 10.74 2.49 -16.85
C ASP A 80 10.58 0.97 -16.64
N GLN A 81 11.34 0.20 -17.42
CA GLN A 81 11.33 -1.25 -17.36
C GLN A 81 11.99 -1.82 -16.10
N GLN A 82 12.95 -1.10 -15.51
CA GLN A 82 13.58 -1.53 -14.25
C GLN A 82 12.61 -1.36 -13.09
N ALA A 83 11.85 -0.27 -13.07
CA ALA A 83 10.79 -0.05 -12.08
C ALA A 83 9.70 -1.12 -12.19
N ARG A 84 9.30 -1.48 -13.42
CA ARG A 84 8.35 -2.58 -13.68
C ARG A 84 8.89 -3.89 -13.16
N ALA A 85 10.12 -4.25 -13.53
CA ALA A 85 10.76 -5.48 -13.09
C ALA A 85 10.88 -5.56 -11.56
N TRP A 86 11.15 -4.43 -10.90
CA TRP A 86 11.19 -4.37 -9.44
C TRP A 86 9.82 -4.69 -8.82
N LEU A 87 8.73 -4.06 -9.28
CA LEU A 87 7.35 -4.34 -8.81
C LEU A 87 6.93 -5.81 -9.03
N GLU A 88 7.40 -6.42 -10.11
CA GLU A 88 7.16 -7.81 -10.50
C GLU A 88 8.13 -8.82 -9.86
N SER A 89 9.05 -8.38 -9.00
CA SER A 89 10.00 -9.23 -8.28
C SER A 89 9.76 -9.27 -6.78
N ASP A 90 10.45 -10.16 -6.08
CA ASP A 90 10.38 -10.24 -4.61
C ASP A 90 11.25 -9.17 -3.94
N GLU A 91 11.97 -8.35 -4.71
CA GLU A 91 12.78 -7.23 -4.21
C GLU A 91 11.93 -6.16 -3.51
N VAL A 92 10.63 -6.07 -3.85
CA VAL A 92 9.69 -5.18 -3.14
C VAL A 92 9.66 -5.51 -1.63
N GLN A 93 9.77 -6.78 -1.25
CA GLN A 93 9.72 -7.21 0.15
C GLN A 93 10.84 -6.59 0.99
N LYS A 94 11.96 -6.16 0.38
CA LYS A 94 13.10 -5.55 1.11
C LYS A 94 12.79 -4.17 1.68
N VAL A 95 11.72 -3.50 1.22
CA VAL A 95 11.25 -2.23 1.78
C VAL A 95 10.05 -2.38 2.71
N LEU A 96 9.54 -3.61 2.88
CA LEU A 96 8.37 -3.93 3.68
C LEU A 96 8.76 -4.56 5.01
N GLU A 97 7.87 -4.46 5.99
CA GLU A 97 7.99 -5.21 7.24
C GLU A 97 7.30 -6.57 7.14
N VAL A 98 7.65 -7.51 8.04
CA VAL A 98 7.15 -8.89 8.02
C VAL A 98 5.62 -8.99 8.06
N GLY A 99 4.94 -8.02 8.68
CA GLY A 99 3.48 -7.97 8.74
C GLY A 99 2.82 -7.41 7.47
N ASP A 100 3.55 -6.67 6.64
CA ASP A 100 3.02 -6.07 5.43
C ASP A 100 2.77 -7.14 4.36
N ALA A 101 1.76 -6.92 3.52
CA ALA A 101 1.46 -7.79 2.39
C ALA A 101 1.58 -7.04 1.06
N TRP A 102 2.38 -7.60 0.15
CA TRP A 102 2.46 -7.18 -1.24
C TRP A 102 1.76 -8.20 -2.14
N GLN A 103 0.80 -7.74 -2.94
CA GLN A 103 0.08 -8.56 -3.89
C GLN A 103 0.19 -7.97 -5.29
N ARG A 104 0.33 -8.84 -6.29
CA ARG A 104 0.34 -8.51 -7.71
C ARG A 104 -0.40 -9.56 -8.52
N LYS A 105 -1.07 -9.16 -9.60
CA LYS A 105 -1.71 -10.08 -10.55
C LYS A 105 -1.89 -9.46 -11.91
#